data_AF-A0A9X0C430-F1
#
_entry.id   AF-A0A9X0C430-F1
#
_cell.length_a   1.000
_cell.length_b   1.000
_cell.length_c   1.000
_cell.angle_alpha   90.00
_cell.angle_beta   90.00
_cell.angle_gamma   90.00
#
_symmetry.space_group_name_H-M   'P 1'
#
loop_
_entity.id
_entity.type
_entity.pdbx_description
1 polymer ?
#
loop_
_entity_poly.entity_id
_entity_poly.type
_entity_poly.pdbx_seq_one_letter_code
_entity_poly.pdbx_strand_id
1 'polypeptide(L)'
;MEKTLRKSLRKHHLNNRLTGVAADAFEQRDIPGKGAGLVAKRFLRRGESIIKETPVLMVHLDAGSDMPDSTRLEMQRAGVDALPVDTKLEVLELMGHFGGDPIEDRLNTNAFGVEIGNGGLYHRALFTQTSRLNHDCRPSCILNFNPTTLTASIYTVRDIRPGEELTISYTHALATYKKRQLAIQTWGFNCSCATCMLSPGDRLLSDDRIQQIKHYTRELTDWSNRSRAVPEIAEALVKLYQEENLFYYLGDGFRLAAHTYSSVCDRYQTLRMASNALVYGLQVWDDMGSKVRDVLELMAGPEKHWTWAQRSEEGRYCGE
;
A
#
# COMPACT_ATOMS: atom_id res chain seq x y z
N MET A 1 6.42 -25.37 -26.63
CA MET A 1 6.30 -26.00 -25.28
C MET A 1 5.06 -25.45 -24.57
N GLU A 2 3.83 -25.79 -25.02
CA GLU A 2 2.88 -24.67 -25.25
C GLU A 2 1.42 -24.79 -24.79
N LYS A 3 0.92 -25.94 -24.35
CA LYS A 3 -0.48 -26.01 -23.88
C LYS A 3 -0.64 -26.81 -22.59
N THR A 4 0.11 -27.89 -22.45
CA THR A 4 0.05 -28.77 -21.28
C THR A 4 0.60 -28.10 -20.03
N LEU A 5 1.69 -27.33 -20.15
CA LEU A 5 2.29 -26.56 -19.04
C LEU A 5 1.33 -25.46 -18.53
N ARG A 6 0.75 -24.67 -19.44
CA ARG A 6 -0.29 -23.65 -19.11
C ARG A 6 -1.54 -24.26 -18.46
N LYS A 7 -1.92 -25.49 -18.85
CA LYS A 7 -3.05 -26.21 -18.25
C LYS A 7 -2.71 -26.75 -16.85
N SER A 8 -1.47 -27.20 -16.63
CA SER A 8 -0.98 -27.58 -15.28
C SER A 8 -0.89 -26.38 -14.34
N LEU A 9 -0.35 -25.25 -14.81
CA LEU A 9 -0.29 -23.98 -14.07
C LEU A 9 -1.69 -23.55 -13.59
N ARG A 10 -2.70 -23.55 -14.48
CA ARG A 10 -4.10 -23.26 -14.11
C ARG A 10 -4.71 -24.25 -13.11
N LYS A 11 -4.29 -25.51 -13.15
CA LYS A 11 -4.85 -26.57 -12.28
C LYS A 11 -4.23 -26.54 -10.88
N HIS A 12 -3.00 -26.04 -10.73
CA HIS A 12 -2.33 -25.93 -9.43
C HIS A 12 -2.65 -24.63 -8.68
N HIS A 13 -3.00 -23.54 -9.38
CA HIS A 13 -3.56 -22.30 -8.79
C HIS A 13 -4.76 -22.56 -7.85
N LEU A 14 -5.45 -23.70 -7.99
CA LEU A 14 -6.65 -24.06 -7.24
C LEU A 14 -6.40 -25.03 -6.08
N ASN A 15 -5.29 -25.77 -6.08
CA ASN A 15 -5.12 -26.90 -5.17
C ASN A 15 -3.78 -26.82 -4.43
N ASN A 16 -3.86 -26.48 -3.14
CA ASN A 16 -2.89 -26.78 -2.08
C ASN A 16 -1.59 -25.98 -2.01
N ARG A 17 -1.67 -24.65 -2.11
CA ARG A 17 -0.82 -23.79 -1.27
C ARG A 17 -1.71 -22.93 -0.40
N LEU A 18 -1.22 -22.54 0.77
CA LEU A 18 -1.85 -21.59 1.70
C LEU A 18 -1.92 -20.17 1.08
N THR A 19 -2.37 -20.06 -0.16
CA THR A 19 -2.47 -18.83 -0.92
C THR A 19 -3.95 -18.48 -1.06
N GLY A 20 -4.37 -17.42 -0.37
CA GLY A 20 -5.71 -16.85 -0.48
C GLY A 20 -5.84 -16.01 -1.75
N VAL A 21 -5.50 -16.59 -2.90
CA VAL A 21 -5.55 -15.91 -4.20
C VAL A 21 -6.93 -16.10 -4.81
N ALA A 22 -7.64 -14.99 -5.00
CA ALA A 22 -8.95 -14.98 -5.64
C ALA A 22 -8.81 -15.11 -7.16
N ALA A 23 -8.55 -16.32 -7.66
CA ALA A 23 -8.33 -16.59 -9.10
C ALA A 23 -9.55 -16.26 -9.99
N ASP A 24 -10.74 -16.12 -9.41
CA ASP A 24 -11.93 -15.62 -10.10
C ASP A 24 -11.93 -14.09 -10.25
N ALA A 25 -11.23 -13.36 -9.37
CA ALA A 25 -11.24 -11.91 -9.29
C ALA A 25 -10.45 -11.22 -10.40
N PHE A 26 -9.36 -11.83 -10.87
CA PHE A 26 -8.47 -11.22 -11.86
C PHE A 26 -7.83 -12.23 -12.82
N GLU A 27 -7.25 -11.72 -13.91
CA GLU A 27 -6.40 -12.46 -14.82
C GLU A 27 -5.16 -11.66 -15.20
N GLN A 28 -4.08 -12.37 -15.52
CA GLN A 28 -2.89 -11.75 -16.08
C GLN A 28 -3.13 -11.39 -17.56
N ARG A 29 -2.73 -10.18 -17.95
CA ARG A 29 -2.72 -9.71 -19.34
C ARG A 29 -1.43 -8.96 -19.64
N ASP A 30 -1.04 -8.93 -20.90
CA ASP A 30 0.01 -8.00 -21.36
C ASP A 30 -0.56 -6.58 -21.40
N ILE A 31 0.08 -5.68 -20.67
CA ILE A 31 -0.28 -4.27 -20.56
C ILE A 31 0.71 -3.46 -21.39
N PRO A 32 0.24 -2.70 -22.40
CA PRO A 32 1.12 -1.89 -23.23
C PRO A 32 2.04 -0.98 -22.41
N GLY A 33 3.35 -1.11 -22.62
CA GLY A 33 4.38 -0.33 -21.93
C GLY A 33 4.66 -0.71 -20.47
N LYS A 34 3.95 -1.69 -19.90
CA LYS A 34 4.16 -2.16 -18.51
C LYS A 34 4.48 -3.66 -18.39
N GLY A 35 4.38 -4.42 -19.48
CA GLY A 35 4.60 -5.87 -19.45
C GLY A 35 3.40 -6.61 -18.86
N ALA A 36 3.64 -7.72 -18.16
CA ALA A 36 2.55 -8.50 -17.57
C ALA A 36 1.93 -7.77 -16.37
N GLY A 37 0.61 -7.55 -16.41
CA GLY A 37 -0.17 -6.94 -15.33
C GLY A 37 -1.40 -7.76 -14.97
N LEU A 38 -2.04 -7.43 -13.84
CA LEU A 38 -3.28 -8.06 -13.41
C LEU A 38 -4.48 -7.18 -13.74
N VAL A 39 -5.55 -7.78 -14.28
CA VAL A 39 -6.78 -7.08 -14.69
C VAL A 39 -7.99 -7.72 -14.03
N ALA A 40 -8.89 -6.91 -13.49
CA ALA A 40 -10.11 -7.38 -12.83
C ALA A 40 -11.04 -8.11 -13.82
N LYS A 41 -11.52 -9.30 -13.45
CA LYS A 41 -12.49 -10.09 -14.24
C LYS A 41 -13.93 -9.80 -13.85
N ARG A 42 -14.15 -9.33 -12.62
CA ARG A 42 -15.45 -8.97 -12.07
C ARG A 42 -15.34 -7.65 -11.30
N PHE A 43 -16.49 -7.15 -10.86
CA PHE A 43 -16.52 -6.04 -9.93
C PHE A 43 -15.88 -6.46 -8.60
N LEU A 44 -14.95 -5.66 -8.11
CA LEU A 44 -14.29 -5.83 -6.82
C LEU A 44 -14.71 -4.67 -5.92
N ARG A 45 -15.17 -4.98 -4.71
CA ARG A 45 -15.56 -3.95 -3.73
C ARG A 45 -14.32 -3.42 -3.04
N ARG A 46 -14.36 -2.17 -2.59
CA ARG A 46 -13.34 -1.64 -1.66
C ARG A 46 -13.17 -2.56 -0.44
N GLY A 47 -11.92 -2.81 -0.08
CA GLY A 47 -11.52 -3.61 1.08
C GLY A 47 -11.49 -5.11 0.82
N GLU A 48 -11.79 -5.55 -0.41
CA GLU A 48 -11.74 -6.95 -0.79
C GLU A 48 -10.29 -7.45 -0.87
N SER A 49 -10.01 -8.61 -0.28
CA SER A 49 -8.71 -9.27 -0.37
C SER A 49 -8.62 -10.07 -1.67
N ILE A 50 -7.60 -9.78 -2.49
CA ILE A 50 -7.45 -10.42 -3.80
C ILE A 50 -6.29 -11.41 -3.84
N ILE A 51 -5.22 -11.16 -3.07
CA ILE A 51 -4.03 -12.01 -3.00
C ILE A 51 -3.65 -12.09 -1.52
N LYS A 52 -3.39 -13.30 -1.05
CA LYS A 52 -2.63 -13.57 0.18
C LYS A 52 -1.58 -14.61 -0.14
N GLU A 53 -0.32 -14.28 0.05
CA GLU A 53 0.77 -15.20 -0.26
C GLU A 53 1.97 -15.01 0.67
N THR A 54 2.72 -16.10 0.86
CA THR A 54 4.00 -16.12 1.56
C THR A 54 5.14 -15.94 0.56
N PRO A 55 6.29 -15.39 0.96
CA PRO A 55 7.39 -15.18 0.03
C PRO A 55 7.96 -16.52 -0.45
N VAL A 56 8.32 -16.59 -1.73
CA VAL A 56 8.99 -17.76 -2.32
C VAL A 56 10.50 -17.72 -2.10
N LEU A 57 11.06 -16.53 -1.92
CA LEU A 57 12.47 -16.31 -1.61
C LEU A 57 12.60 -15.08 -0.73
N MET A 58 13.50 -15.15 0.25
CA MET A 58 13.85 -14.02 1.11
C MET A 58 15.35 -13.88 1.18
N VAL A 59 15.84 -12.64 1.07
CA VAL A 59 17.26 -12.32 1.16
C VAL A 59 17.43 -11.19 2.17
N HIS A 60 18.25 -11.42 3.20
CA HIS A 60 18.59 -10.40 4.19
C HIS A 60 19.30 -9.21 3.50
N LEU A 61 18.95 -7.97 3.83
CA LEU A 61 19.54 -6.79 3.17
C LEU A 61 21.04 -6.66 3.48
N ASP A 62 21.47 -6.93 4.70
CA ASP A 62 22.88 -6.85 5.08
C ASP A 62 23.73 -7.97 4.45
N ALA A 63 23.12 -8.97 3.79
CA ALA A 63 23.89 -9.96 3.03
C ALA A 63 24.76 -9.32 1.94
N GLY A 64 24.40 -8.12 1.46
CA GLY A 64 25.24 -7.38 0.52
C GLY A 64 26.52 -6.82 1.14
N SER A 65 26.51 -6.47 2.43
CA SER A 65 27.69 -5.97 3.16
C SER A 65 28.46 -7.07 3.87
N ASP A 66 27.76 -8.12 4.31
CA ASP A 66 28.29 -9.12 5.24
C ASP A 66 29.01 -10.27 4.53
N MET A 67 28.83 -10.40 3.20
CA MET A 67 29.46 -11.46 2.42
C MET A 67 29.80 -11.06 0.99
N PRO A 68 30.77 -11.76 0.35
CA PRO A 68 31.09 -11.53 -1.06
C PRO A 68 29.88 -11.76 -1.97
N ASP A 69 29.78 -10.95 -3.02
CA ASP A 69 28.72 -11.07 -4.03
C ASP A 69 28.63 -12.48 -4.62
N SER A 70 29.76 -13.14 -4.90
CA SER A 70 29.77 -14.50 -5.44
C SER A 70 29.02 -15.49 -4.55
N THR A 71 29.22 -15.40 -3.23
CA THR A 71 28.59 -16.30 -2.26
C THR A 71 27.11 -15.99 -2.13
N ARG A 72 26.75 -14.70 -2.06
CA ARG A 72 25.35 -14.27 -2.02
C ARG A 72 24.58 -14.72 -3.26
N LEU A 73 25.14 -14.52 -4.46
CA LEU A 73 24.53 -14.93 -5.73
C LEU A 73 24.39 -16.46 -5.82
N GLU A 74 25.39 -17.22 -5.38
CA GLU A 74 25.32 -18.69 -5.31
C GLU A 74 24.18 -19.15 -4.39
N MET A 75 24.06 -18.56 -3.19
CA MET A 75 22.98 -18.88 -2.25
C MET A 75 21.60 -18.54 -2.81
N GLN A 76 21.47 -17.41 -3.51
CA GLN A 76 20.20 -17.03 -4.16
C GLN A 76 19.80 -18.02 -5.25
N ARG A 77 20.74 -18.43 -6.10
CA ARG A 77 20.50 -19.46 -7.12
C ARG A 77 20.11 -20.79 -6.48
N ALA A 78 20.84 -21.23 -5.45
CA ALA A 78 20.53 -22.45 -4.71
C ALA A 78 19.12 -22.38 -4.07
N GLY A 79 18.73 -21.23 -3.53
CA GLY A 79 17.39 -21.00 -3.00
C GLY A 79 16.29 -21.16 -4.05
N VAL A 80 16.49 -20.61 -5.25
CA VAL A 80 15.55 -20.78 -6.38
C VAL A 80 15.56 -22.21 -6.92
N ASP A 81 16.72 -22.87 -6.97
CA ASP A 81 16.86 -24.25 -7.44
C ASP A 81 16.19 -25.26 -6.51
N ALA A 82 16.12 -24.96 -5.21
CA ALA A 82 15.43 -25.78 -4.21
C ALA A 82 13.90 -25.63 -4.23
N LEU A 83 13.35 -24.67 -4.98
CA LEU A 83 11.91 -24.48 -5.09
C LEU A 83 11.24 -25.63 -5.85
N PRO A 84 9.97 -25.95 -5.56
CA PRO A 84 9.17 -26.81 -6.42
C PRO A 84 9.18 -26.30 -7.86
N VAL A 85 9.22 -27.22 -8.83
CA VAL A 85 9.40 -26.92 -10.26
C VAL A 85 8.48 -25.80 -10.74
N ASP A 86 7.19 -25.86 -10.39
CA ASP A 86 6.22 -24.85 -10.81
C ASP A 86 6.53 -23.45 -10.22
N THR A 87 6.91 -23.35 -8.94
CA THR A 87 7.31 -22.07 -8.33
C THR A 87 8.59 -21.52 -8.95
N LYS A 88 9.55 -22.42 -9.23
CA LYS A 88 10.81 -22.03 -9.86
C LYS A 88 10.52 -21.42 -11.23
N LEU A 89 9.64 -22.02 -12.01
CA LEU A 89 9.19 -21.47 -13.29
C LEU A 89 8.51 -20.11 -13.12
N GLU A 90 7.62 -19.95 -12.14
CA GLU A 90 6.99 -18.65 -11.84
C GLU A 90 8.02 -17.56 -11.53
N VAL A 91 9.04 -17.87 -10.72
CA VAL A 91 10.15 -16.95 -10.43
C VAL A 91 10.92 -16.60 -11.70
N LEU A 92 11.25 -17.59 -12.53
CA LEU A 92 11.99 -17.37 -13.77
C LEU A 92 11.18 -16.58 -14.82
N GLU A 93 9.85 -16.61 -14.75
CA GLU A 93 8.93 -15.79 -15.56
C GLU A 93 8.78 -14.34 -15.05
N LEU A 94 9.33 -14.00 -13.88
CA LEU A 94 9.38 -12.60 -13.44
C LEU A 94 10.32 -11.79 -14.33
N MET A 95 10.02 -10.50 -14.48
CA MET A 95 10.81 -9.58 -15.30
C MET A 95 12.18 -9.35 -14.65
N GLY A 96 13.25 -9.40 -15.45
CA GLY A 96 14.54 -8.81 -15.11
C GLY A 96 14.74 -7.53 -15.92
N HIS A 97 15.35 -6.52 -15.34
CA HIS A 97 15.48 -5.19 -15.94
C HIS A 97 16.92 -4.65 -15.95
N PHE A 98 17.69 -4.93 -14.91
CA PHE A 98 19.02 -4.35 -14.66
C PHE A 98 20.16 -5.18 -15.26
N GLY A 99 19.91 -6.42 -15.65
CA GLY A 99 20.91 -7.36 -16.15
C GLY A 99 21.81 -7.94 -15.05
N GLY A 100 22.90 -8.61 -15.46
CA GLY A 100 23.80 -9.30 -14.53
C GLY A 100 23.35 -10.72 -14.21
N ASP A 101 23.39 -11.09 -12.93
CA ASP A 101 22.90 -12.41 -12.50
C ASP A 101 21.37 -12.52 -12.68
N PRO A 102 20.86 -13.59 -13.33
CA PRO A 102 19.44 -13.69 -13.65
C PRO A 102 18.49 -13.71 -12.44
N ILE A 103 18.92 -14.23 -11.29
CA ILE A 103 18.09 -14.30 -10.08
C ILE A 103 18.12 -12.97 -9.33
N GLU A 104 19.31 -12.39 -9.19
CA GLU A 104 19.47 -11.09 -8.56
C GLU A 104 18.75 -9.98 -9.34
N ASP A 105 18.79 -10.01 -10.67
CA ASP A 105 18.07 -9.05 -11.51
C ASP A 105 16.55 -9.11 -11.26
N ARG A 106 15.99 -10.32 -11.16
CA ARG A 106 14.57 -10.53 -10.81
C ARG A 106 14.26 -10.07 -9.40
N LEU A 107 15.14 -10.31 -8.43
CA LEU A 107 14.99 -9.81 -7.07
C LEU A 107 14.98 -8.27 -7.05
N ASN A 108 15.92 -7.62 -7.73
CA ASN A 108 15.99 -6.16 -7.83
C ASN A 108 14.76 -5.55 -8.50
N THR A 109 14.15 -6.29 -9.42
CA THR A 109 12.99 -5.82 -10.20
C THR A 109 11.64 -6.15 -9.54
N ASN A 110 11.56 -7.12 -8.63
CA ASN A 110 10.25 -7.66 -8.19
C ASN A 110 10.12 -7.83 -6.67
N ALA A 111 11.22 -7.78 -5.92
CA ALA A 111 11.16 -8.02 -4.48
C ALA A 111 10.68 -6.79 -3.71
N PHE A 112 10.02 -7.06 -2.58
CA PHE A 112 9.50 -6.06 -1.67
C PHE A 112 10.40 -5.98 -0.43
N GLY A 113 10.70 -4.76 0.00
CA GLY A 113 11.33 -4.54 1.30
C GLY A 113 10.36 -4.91 2.41
N VAL A 114 10.74 -5.85 3.27
CA VAL A 114 9.96 -6.26 4.44
C VAL A 114 10.83 -6.29 5.69
N GLU A 115 10.25 -6.01 6.84
CA GLU A 115 10.91 -6.16 8.14
C GLU A 115 10.39 -7.44 8.82
N ILE A 116 11.28 -8.25 9.39
CA ILE A 116 10.91 -9.44 10.17
C ILE A 116 11.47 -9.32 11.58
N GLY A 117 10.64 -9.64 12.58
CA GLY A 117 11.01 -9.55 13.98
C GLY A 117 11.04 -8.11 14.48
N ASN A 118 11.29 -7.94 15.78
CA ASN A 118 11.45 -6.62 16.38
C ASN A 118 12.92 -6.21 16.26
N GLY A 119 13.24 -5.14 15.53
CA GLY A 119 14.57 -4.52 15.58
C GLY A 119 15.28 -4.29 14.25
N GLY A 120 14.56 -4.10 13.14
CA GLY A 120 15.17 -3.61 11.89
C GLY A 120 15.87 -4.67 11.04
N LEU A 121 15.47 -5.95 11.13
CA LEU A 121 15.97 -6.97 10.20
C LEU A 121 15.21 -6.87 8.87
N TYR A 122 15.79 -6.10 7.95
CA TYR A 122 15.19 -5.86 6.64
C TYR A 122 15.57 -6.95 5.64
N HIS A 123 14.60 -7.35 4.83
CA HIS A 123 14.75 -8.38 3.81
C HIS A 123 14.15 -7.91 2.49
N ARG A 124 14.68 -8.44 1.39
CA ARG A 124 13.99 -8.50 0.10
C ARG A 124 13.17 -9.77 0.06
N ALA A 125 11.85 -9.64 -0.01
CA ALA A 125 10.92 -10.75 -0.11
C ALA A 125 10.30 -10.81 -1.52
N LEU A 126 10.39 -11.97 -2.17
CA LEU A 126 9.87 -12.20 -3.51
C LEU A 126 8.51 -12.91 -3.45
N PHE A 127 7.53 -12.38 -4.17
CA PHE A 127 6.15 -12.85 -4.17
C PHE A 127 5.64 -12.97 -5.61
N THR A 128 5.43 -14.18 -6.14
CA THR A 128 5.26 -14.36 -7.60
C THR A 128 3.98 -13.73 -8.14
N GLN A 129 2.89 -13.71 -7.39
CA GLN A 129 1.62 -13.13 -7.84
C GLN A 129 1.57 -11.61 -7.61
N THR A 130 2.00 -11.15 -6.43
CA THR A 130 2.04 -9.73 -6.05
C THR A 130 2.98 -8.94 -6.95
N SER A 131 4.11 -9.52 -7.36
CA SER A 131 5.04 -8.88 -8.31
C SER A 131 4.44 -8.66 -9.70
N ARG A 132 3.25 -9.18 -10.02
CA ARG A 132 2.51 -8.87 -11.26
C ARG A 132 1.68 -7.58 -11.17
N LEU A 133 1.58 -6.94 -10.01
CA LEU A 133 0.86 -5.68 -9.85
C LEU A 133 1.73 -4.53 -10.35
N ASN A 134 1.32 -3.90 -11.45
CA ASN A 134 2.00 -2.76 -12.04
C ASN A 134 1.85 -1.48 -11.21
N HIS A 135 2.69 -0.49 -11.55
CA HIS A 135 2.62 0.83 -10.95
C HIS A 135 1.41 1.66 -11.42
N ASP A 136 0.76 2.33 -10.47
CA ASP A 136 0.04 3.58 -10.66
C ASP A 136 0.35 4.56 -9.51
N CYS A 137 0.45 5.86 -9.79
CA CYS A 137 0.66 6.88 -8.77
C CYS A 137 -0.55 7.06 -7.83
N ARG A 138 -1.74 6.64 -8.29
CA ARG A 138 -3.01 6.59 -7.56
C ARG A 138 -3.57 5.17 -7.64
N PRO A 139 -2.98 4.22 -6.88
CA PRO A 139 -3.20 2.81 -7.07
C PRO A 139 -4.63 2.37 -6.71
N SER A 140 -5.05 1.25 -7.29
CA SER A 140 -6.32 0.60 -6.96
C SER A 140 -6.20 -0.39 -5.80
N CYS A 141 -4.98 -0.82 -5.47
CA CYS A 141 -4.67 -1.77 -4.41
C CYS A 141 -3.58 -1.27 -3.45
N ILE A 142 -3.51 -1.89 -2.28
CA ILE A 142 -2.46 -1.71 -1.29
C ILE A 142 -1.91 -3.06 -0.85
N LEU A 143 -0.61 -3.10 -0.53
CA LEU A 143 0.05 -4.24 0.09
C LEU A 143 0.16 -4.02 1.60
N ASN A 144 -0.26 -5.03 2.34
CA ASN A 144 -0.03 -5.15 3.78
C ASN A 144 0.78 -6.43 4.04
N PHE A 145 1.87 -6.34 4.80
CA PHE A 145 2.71 -7.49 5.13
C PHE A 145 2.61 -7.78 6.63
N ASN A 146 2.21 -9.00 6.97
CA ASN A 146 2.23 -9.47 8.35
C ASN A 146 3.56 -10.20 8.63
N PRO A 147 4.45 -9.65 9.48
CA PRO A 147 5.76 -10.24 9.75
C PRO A 147 5.69 -11.50 10.64
N THR A 148 4.60 -11.70 11.38
CA THR A 148 4.39 -12.90 12.22
C THR A 148 4.01 -14.10 11.37
N THR A 149 3.14 -13.92 10.37
CA THR A 149 2.70 -15.01 9.48
C THR A 149 3.44 -15.03 8.14
N LEU A 150 4.38 -14.10 7.93
CA LEU A 150 5.12 -13.88 6.68
C LEU A 150 4.20 -13.78 5.46
N THR A 151 3.05 -13.10 5.60
CA THR A 151 2.02 -13.06 4.56
C THR A 151 1.90 -11.66 3.99
N ALA A 152 2.13 -11.51 2.68
CA ALA A 152 1.70 -10.34 1.92
C ALA A 152 0.22 -10.49 1.56
N SER A 153 -0.57 -9.48 1.89
CA SER A 153 -1.99 -9.39 1.57
C SER A 153 -2.24 -8.17 0.71
N ILE A 154 -2.92 -8.36 -0.41
CA ILE A 154 -3.34 -7.29 -1.31
C ILE A 154 -4.82 -7.04 -1.14
N TYR A 155 -5.16 -5.78 -0.86
CA TYR A 155 -6.54 -5.31 -0.70
C TYR A 155 -6.85 -4.22 -1.71
N THR A 156 -8.09 -4.18 -2.19
CA THR A 156 -8.59 -3.05 -2.98
C THR A 156 -8.82 -1.84 -2.08
N VAL A 157 -8.40 -0.65 -2.52
CA VAL A 157 -8.60 0.61 -1.76
C VAL A 157 -9.76 1.46 -2.29
N ARG A 158 -10.37 1.01 -3.39
CA ARG A 158 -11.58 1.57 -4.00
C ARG A 158 -12.35 0.45 -4.70
N ASP A 159 -13.55 0.76 -5.15
CA ASP A 159 -14.26 -0.14 -6.07
C ASP A 159 -13.55 -0.20 -7.43
N ILE A 160 -13.54 -1.39 -8.03
CA ILE A 160 -12.84 -1.67 -9.29
C ILE A 160 -13.79 -2.39 -10.23
N ARG A 161 -13.95 -1.86 -11.45
CA ARG A 161 -14.80 -2.45 -12.48
C ARG A 161 -14.08 -3.57 -13.24
N PRO A 162 -14.82 -4.52 -13.84
CA PRO A 162 -14.24 -5.48 -14.77
C PRO A 162 -13.46 -4.78 -15.88
N GLY A 163 -12.26 -5.29 -16.19
CA GLY A 163 -11.37 -4.73 -17.21
C GLY A 163 -10.41 -3.64 -16.71
N GLU A 164 -10.55 -3.15 -15.47
CA GLU A 164 -9.57 -2.25 -14.88
C GLU A 164 -8.30 -2.99 -14.42
N GLU A 165 -7.15 -2.36 -14.60
CA GLU A 165 -5.86 -2.86 -14.10
C GLU A 165 -5.78 -2.74 -12.57
N LEU A 166 -5.29 -3.79 -11.93
CA LEU A 166 -4.96 -3.83 -10.51
C LEU A 166 -3.53 -3.32 -10.33
N THR A 167 -3.37 -2.27 -9.53
CA THR A 167 -2.10 -1.53 -9.43
C THR A 167 -1.75 -1.21 -7.99
N ILE A 168 -0.45 -1.11 -7.72
CA ILE A 168 0.12 -0.61 -6.47
C ILE A 168 1.04 0.59 -6.78
N SER A 169 1.48 1.32 -5.76
CA SER A 169 2.45 2.40 -5.95
C SER A 169 3.87 1.92 -5.63
N TYR A 170 4.79 2.06 -6.58
CA TYR A 170 6.22 1.79 -6.37
C TYR A 170 6.97 3.02 -5.81
N THR A 171 6.27 4.14 -5.67
CA THR A 171 6.81 5.42 -5.21
C THR A 171 5.94 5.99 -4.09
N HIS A 172 6.42 7.04 -3.43
CA HIS A 172 5.61 7.75 -2.43
C HIS A 172 4.43 8.49 -3.09
N ALA A 173 3.19 8.17 -2.69
CA ALA A 173 2.02 8.76 -3.34
C ALA A 173 1.84 10.26 -3.02
N LEU A 174 2.36 10.76 -1.89
CA LEU A 174 2.40 12.19 -1.54
C LEU A 174 3.61 12.93 -2.13
N ALA A 175 3.99 12.59 -3.36
CA ALA A 175 5.04 13.25 -4.11
C ALA A 175 4.46 14.08 -5.25
N THR A 176 5.12 15.20 -5.57
CA THR A 176 4.79 16.03 -6.74
C THR A 176 5.10 15.30 -8.05
N TYR A 177 4.55 15.74 -9.17
CA TYR A 177 4.76 15.14 -10.50
C TYR A 177 6.25 14.91 -10.78
N LYS A 178 7.08 15.96 -10.62
CA LYS A 178 8.53 15.86 -10.87
C LYS A 178 9.20 14.80 -9.98
N LYS A 179 8.80 14.72 -8.71
CA LYS A 179 9.35 13.73 -7.76
C LYS A 179 8.90 12.31 -8.10
N ARG A 180 7.63 12.10 -8.49
CA ARG A 180 7.12 10.79 -8.95
C ARG A 180 7.85 10.33 -10.21
N GLN A 181 8.00 11.20 -11.20
CA GLN A 181 8.72 10.89 -12.44
C GLN A 181 10.19 10.59 -12.23
N LEU A 182 10.86 11.29 -11.30
CA LEU A 182 12.24 10.99 -10.95
C LEU A 182 12.36 9.65 -10.22
N ALA A 183 11.52 9.40 -9.22
CA ALA A 183 11.57 8.16 -8.44
C ALA A 183 11.24 6.92 -9.27
N ILE A 184 10.32 7.03 -10.24
CA ILE A 184 9.95 5.90 -11.08
C ILE A 184 11.03 5.54 -12.12
N GLN A 185 11.98 6.43 -12.43
CA GLN A 185 13.10 6.11 -13.32
C GLN A 185 13.97 4.96 -12.81
N THR A 186 14.05 4.75 -11.49
CA THR A 186 14.79 3.62 -10.90
C THR A 186 14.24 2.28 -11.38
N TRP A 187 12.99 2.23 -11.85
CA TRP A 187 12.34 1.05 -12.41
C TRP A 187 12.46 0.97 -13.94
N GLY A 188 13.15 1.92 -14.58
CA GLY A 188 13.44 1.87 -16.01
C GLY A 188 12.33 2.33 -16.95
N PHE A 189 11.32 3.04 -16.44
CA PHE A 189 10.22 3.54 -17.28
C PHE A 189 9.73 4.93 -16.87
N ASN A 190 9.04 5.59 -17.80
CA ASN A 190 8.31 6.83 -17.54
C ASN A 190 6.85 6.53 -17.18
N CYS A 191 6.37 7.02 -16.04
CA CYS A 191 5.00 6.75 -15.61
C CYS A 191 4.00 7.52 -16.48
N SER A 192 3.09 6.77 -17.11
CA SER A 192 1.98 7.28 -17.92
C SER A 192 0.61 7.02 -17.28
N CYS A 193 0.52 6.95 -15.94
CA CYS A 193 -0.78 6.87 -15.27
C CYS A 193 -1.62 8.13 -15.53
N ALA A 194 -2.93 8.05 -15.27
CA ALA A 194 -3.85 9.16 -15.49
C ALA A 194 -3.38 10.48 -14.83
N THR A 195 -2.85 10.41 -13.60
CA THR A 195 -2.32 11.59 -12.89
C THR A 195 -1.06 12.16 -13.54
N CYS A 196 -0.19 11.32 -14.10
CA CYS A 196 1.02 11.78 -14.78
C CYS A 196 0.74 12.27 -16.21
N MET A 197 -0.38 11.85 -16.82
CA MET A 197 -0.80 12.30 -18.14
C MET A 197 -1.69 13.56 -18.13
N LEU A 198 -2.04 14.08 -16.96
CA LEU A 198 -2.74 15.36 -16.81
C LEU A 198 -2.09 16.49 -17.64
N SER A 199 -2.85 17.53 -17.98
CA SER A 199 -2.30 18.73 -18.64
C SER A 199 -1.26 19.41 -17.72
N PRO A 200 -0.32 20.21 -18.25
CA PRO A 200 0.63 20.94 -17.40
C PRO A 200 -0.03 21.78 -16.29
N GLY A 201 -1.17 22.43 -16.58
CA GLY A 201 -1.93 23.18 -15.59
C GLY A 201 -2.53 22.28 -14.50
N ASP A 202 -3.16 21.18 -14.88
CA ASP A 202 -3.75 20.23 -13.92
C ASP A 202 -2.70 19.53 -13.05
N ARG A 203 -1.49 19.31 -13.59
CA ARG A 203 -0.34 18.80 -12.81
C ARG A 203 0.07 19.78 -11.71
N LEU A 204 0.11 21.08 -12.01
CA LEU A 204 0.42 22.10 -11.01
C LEU A 204 -0.65 22.14 -9.92
N LEU A 205 -1.94 22.08 -10.30
CA LEU A 205 -3.04 22.01 -9.33
C LEU A 205 -2.96 20.77 -8.44
N SER A 206 -2.62 19.61 -9.01
CA SER A 206 -2.37 18.38 -8.23
C SER A 206 -1.18 18.55 -7.28
N ASP A 207 -0.09 19.14 -7.74
CA ASP A 207 1.08 19.41 -6.90
C ASP A 207 0.75 20.37 -5.74
N ASP A 208 -0.07 21.40 -5.98
CA ASP A 208 -0.57 22.32 -4.95
C ASP A 208 -1.44 21.58 -3.92
N ARG A 209 -2.36 20.72 -4.37
CA ARG A 209 -3.16 19.86 -3.46
C ARG A 209 -2.26 18.97 -2.60
N ILE A 210 -1.18 18.43 -3.16
CA ILE A 210 -0.22 17.61 -2.40
C ILE A 210 0.52 18.43 -1.34
N GLN A 211 0.87 19.69 -1.62
CA GLN A 211 1.45 20.58 -0.60
C GLN A 211 0.42 20.94 0.48
N GLN A 212 -0.82 21.20 0.08
CA GLN A 212 -1.92 21.49 0.98
C GLN A 212 -2.20 20.32 1.94
N ILE A 213 -2.23 19.08 1.42
CA ILE A 213 -2.33 17.86 2.22
C ILE A 213 -1.23 17.84 3.28
N LYS A 214 0.04 18.05 2.90
CA LYS A 214 1.17 18.04 3.85
C LYS A 214 1.09 19.15 4.89
N HIS A 215 0.57 20.32 4.51
CA HIS A 215 0.36 21.41 5.44
C HIS A 215 -0.75 21.05 6.45
N TYR A 216 -1.91 20.64 5.99
CA TYR A 216 -3.02 20.24 6.86
C TYR A 216 -2.67 19.07 7.76
N THR A 217 -1.97 18.05 7.27
CA THR A 217 -1.49 16.96 8.12
C THR A 217 -0.61 17.50 9.25
N ARG A 218 0.33 18.40 8.97
CA ARG A 218 1.20 19.00 10.01
C ARG A 218 0.38 19.77 11.05
N GLU A 219 -0.54 20.62 10.62
CA GLU A 219 -1.42 21.39 11.52
C GLU A 219 -2.25 20.45 12.41
N LEU A 220 -2.87 19.43 11.82
CA LEU A 220 -3.74 18.50 12.54
C LEU A 220 -2.97 17.64 13.56
N THR A 221 -1.71 17.33 13.27
CA THR A 221 -0.83 16.57 14.18
C THR A 221 -0.12 17.44 15.22
N ASP A 222 -0.20 18.77 15.12
CA ASP A 222 0.32 19.66 16.15
C ASP A 222 -0.67 19.70 17.33
N TRP A 223 -0.21 19.21 18.48
CA TRP A 223 -0.93 19.22 19.75
C TRP A 223 -0.31 20.18 20.76
N SER A 224 0.59 21.07 20.32
CA SER A 224 1.11 22.15 21.15
C SER A 224 0.03 23.21 21.42
N ASN A 225 0.29 24.07 22.40
CA ASN A 225 -0.56 25.23 22.71
C ASN A 225 -0.65 26.27 21.57
N ARG A 226 0.09 26.09 20.46
CA ARG A 226 0.02 26.94 19.26
C ARG A 226 -0.83 26.35 18.15
N SER A 227 -1.35 25.15 18.35
CA SER A 227 -2.16 24.45 17.34
C SER A 227 -3.35 25.29 16.92
N ARG A 228 -3.55 25.41 15.61
CA ARG A 228 -4.72 26.09 15.00
C ARG A 228 -5.66 25.11 14.32
N ALA A 229 -5.51 23.83 14.61
CA ALA A 229 -6.24 22.79 13.91
C ALA A 229 -7.70 22.72 14.38
N VAL A 230 -8.59 23.00 13.42
CA VAL A 230 -10.04 23.00 13.56
C VAL A 230 -10.67 21.91 12.68
N PRO A 231 -11.89 21.44 12.97
CA PRO A 231 -12.51 20.35 12.22
C PRO A 231 -12.60 20.60 10.71
N GLU A 232 -12.79 21.84 10.28
CA GLU A 232 -12.86 22.22 8.86
C GLU A 232 -11.55 21.91 8.11
N ILE A 233 -10.40 22.02 8.77
CA ILE A 233 -9.10 21.63 8.20
C ILE A 233 -9.04 20.12 8.00
N ALA A 234 -9.58 19.35 8.95
CA ALA A 234 -9.62 17.90 8.85
C ALA A 234 -10.57 17.42 7.75
N GLU A 235 -11.74 18.04 7.63
CA GLU A 235 -12.69 17.75 6.53
C GLU A 235 -12.09 18.12 5.17
N ALA A 236 -11.41 19.27 5.07
CA ALA A 236 -10.70 19.67 3.87
C ALA A 236 -9.59 18.68 3.50
N LEU A 237 -8.85 18.16 4.48
CA LEU A 237 -7.84 17.11 4.24
C LEU A 237 -8.46 15.83 3.66
N VAL A 238 -9.57 15.35 4.23
CA VAL A 238 -10.27 14.16 3.70
C VAL A 238 -10.75 14.40 2.26
N LYS A 239 -11.29 15.58 1.97
CA LYS A 239 -11.72 15.97 0.62
C LYS A 239 -10.55 15.97 -0.37
N LEU A 240 -9.41 16.52 0.02
CA LEU A 240 -8.21 16.51 -0.82
C LEU A 240 -7.73 15.09 -1.14
N TYR A 241 -7.80 14.16 -0.19
CA TYR A 241 -7.50 12.75 -0.47
C TYR A 241 -8.47 12.14 -1.50
N GLN A 242 -9.75 12.49 -1.45
CA GLN A 242 -10.74 12.02 -2.43
C GLN A 242 -10.49 12.63 -3.81
N GLU A 243 -10.27 13.93 -3.90
CA GLU A 243 -10.00 14.64 -5.17
C GLU A 243 -8.72 14.12 -5.86
N GLU A 244 -7.70 13.80 -5.07
CA GLU A 244 -6.45 13.26 -5.59
C GLU A 244 -6.49 11.74 -5.81
N ASN A 245 -7.59 11.04 -5.53
CA ASN A 245 -7.69 9.57 -5.57
C ASN A 245 -6.66 8.85 -4.68
N LEU A 246 -6.37 9.43 -3.52
CA LEU A 246 -5.45 8.93 -2.51
C LEU A 246 -6.19 8.07 -1.47
N PHE A 247 -6.95 7.09 -1.95
CA PHE A 247 -7.92 6.36 -1.12
C PHE A 247 -7.32 5.63 0.08
N TYR A 248 -6.07 5.16 -0.03
CA TYR A 248 -5.40 4.49 1.09
C TYR A 248 -5.09 5.43 2.28
N TYR A 249 -5.08 6.75 2.08
CA TYR A 249 -4.89 7.72 3.17
C TYR A 249 -6.20 8.12 3.86
N LEU A 250 -7.36 7.70 3.36
CA LEU A 250 -8.65 8.11 3.94
C LEU A 250 -8.79 7.68 5.40
N GLY A 251 -8.31 6.49 5.77
CA GLY A 251 -8.30 6.05 7.16
C GLY A 251 -7.58 7.04 8.07
N ASP A 252 -6.39 7.50 7.67
CA ASP A 252 -5.60 8.48 8.42
C ASP A 252 -6.28 9.86 8.46
N GLY A 253 -6.86 10.30 7.35
CA GLY A 253 -7.62 11.56 7.29
C GLY A 253 -8.82 11.56 8.25
N PHE A 254 -9.62 10.49 8.24
CA PHE A 254 -10.75 10.33 9.15
C PHE A 254 -10.31 10.19 10.61
N ARG A 255 -9.18 9.54 10.89
CA ARG A 255 -8.62 9.48 12.25
C ARG A 255 -8.27 10.87 12.78
N LEU A 256 -7.58 11.68 11.97
CA LEU A 256 -7.26 13.07 12.32
C LEU A 256 -8.51 13.92 12.50
N ALA A 257 -9.55 13.70 11.69
CA ALA A 257 -10.85 14.35 11.88
C ALA A 257 -11.50 13.93 13.20
N ALA A 258 -11.51 12.65 13.53
CA ALA A 258 -12.05 12.15 14.79
C ALA A 258 -11.34 12.76 16.01
N HIS A 259 -10.01 12.84 15.95
CA HIS A 259 -9.20 13.50 16.97
C HIS A 259 -9.54 14.99 17.10
N THR A 260 -9.72 15.68 15.99
CA THR A 260 -9.99 17.14 15.99
C THR A 260 -11.41 17.46 16.47
N TYR A 261 -12.42 16.66 16.13
CA TYR A 261 -13.75 16.80 16.71
C TYR A 261 -13.76 16.49 18.22
N SER A 262 -12.98 15.50 18.63
CA SER A 262 -12.84 15.14 20.05
C SER A 262 -12.26 16.30 20.85
N SER A 263 -11.27 16.99 20.30
CA SER A 263 -10.62 18.11 20.97
C SER A 263 -11.48 19.35 21.12
N VAL A 264 -12.56 19.46 20.36
CA VAL A 264 -13.60 20.49 20.50
C VAL A 264 -14.90 19.92 21.09
N CYS A 265 -14.84 18.78 21.78
CA CYS A 265 -15.97 18.19 22.50
C CYS A 265 -17.19 17.78 21.64
N ASP A 266 -17.04 17.62 20.32
CA ASP A 266 -18.13 17.16 19.45
C ASP A 266 -18.18 15.63 19.40
N ARG A 267 -18.84 15.05 20.41
CA ARG A 267 -18.99 13.60 20.55
C ARG A 267 -19.52 12.92 19.28
N TYR A 268 -20.56 13.48 18.67
CA TYR A 268 -21.24 12.83 17.55
C TYR A 268 -20.32 12.73 16.34
N GLN A 269 -19.67 13.84 15.98
CA GLN A 269 -18.73 13.84 14.87
C GLN A 269 -17.47 13.03 15.16
N THR A 270 -16.97 13.03 16.40
CA THR A 270 -15.87 12.13 16.81
C THR A 270 -16.18 10.68 16.49
N LEU A 271 -17.33 10.17 16.94
CA LEU A 271 -17.70 8.77 16.70
C LEU A 271 -17.94 8.46 15.23
N ARG A 272 -18.58 9.38 14.49
CA ARG A 272 -18.79 9.24 13.04
C ARG A 272 -17.47 9.15 12.29
N MET A 273 -16.53 10.04 12.58
CA MET A 273 -15.21 10.05 11.95
C MET A 273 -14.37 8.86 12.37
N ALA A 274 -14.41 8.45 13.64
CA ALA A 274 -13.70 7.27 14.12
C ALA A 274 -14.20 5.98 13.43
N SER A 275 -15.51 5.85 13.26
CA SER A 275 -16.11 4.73 12.50
C SER A 275 -15.63 4.71 11.05
N ASN A 276 -15.62 5.86 10.36
CA ASN A 276 -15.06 5.96 9.01
C ASN A 276 -13.56 5.63 8.99
N ALA A 277 -12.80 6.12 9.98
CA ALA A 277 -11.37 5.84 10.09
C ALA A 277 -11.11 4.33 10.15
N LEU A 278 -11.88 3.59 10.95
CA LEU A 278 -11.78 2.14 11.04
C LEU A 278 -12.15 1.46 9.71
N VAL A 279 -13.26 1.86 9.08
CA VAL A 279 -13.75 1.28 7.81
C VAL A 279 -12.76 1.43 6.66
N TYR A 280 -12.04 2.56 6.58
CA TYR A 280 -11.04 2.81 5.54
C TYR A 280 -9.62 2.40 5.96
N GLY A 281 -9.34 2.36 7.25
CA GLY A 281 -8.01 2.07 7.78
C GLY A 281 -7.70 0.59 7.95
N LEU A 282 -8.70 -0.28 8.15
CA LEU A 282 -8.50 -1.69 8.52
C LEU A 282 -7.65 -2.49 7.52
N GLN A 283 -7.69 -2.15 6.22
CA GLN A 283 -6.90 -2.83 5.19
C GLN A 283 -5.48 -2.26 5.04
N VAL A 284 -5.25 -1.05 5.55
CA VAL A 284 -4.01 -0.28 5.33
C VAL A 284 -3.14 -0.27 6.58
N TRP A 285 -3.76 -0.23 7.76
CA TRP A 285 -3.07 -0.23 9.03
C TRP A 285 -2.65 -1.64 9.44
N ASP A 286 -1.64 -1.72 10.30
CA ASP A 286 -1.21 -2.97 10.89
C ASP A 286 -2.33 -3.58 11.74
N ASP A 287 -2.46 -4.91 11.68
CA ASP A 287 -3.47 -5.64 12.44
C ASP A 287 -3.32 -5.36 13.94
N MET A 288 -4.40 -4.86 14.55
CA MET A 288 -4.42 -4.36 15.93
C MET A 288 -3.26 -3.41 16.27
N GLY A 289 -2.70 -2.70 15.30
CA GLY A 289 -1.62 -1.72 15.49
C GLY A 289 -2.04 -0.48 16.28
N SER A 290 -1.10 0.43 16.52
CA SER A 290 -1.34 1.63 17.36
C SER A 290 -2.52 2.48 16.87
N LYS A 291 -2.67 2.67 15.56
CA LYS A 291 -3.78 3.42 14.96
C LYS A 291 -5.14 2.76 15.16
N VAL A 292 -5.21 1.42 15.02
CA VAL A 292 -6.46 0.67 15.25
C VAL A 292 -6.87 0.79 16.72
N ARG A 293 -5.93 0.58 17.65
CA ARG A 293 -6.20 0.71 19.09
C ARG A 293 -6.63 2.11 19.50
N ASP A 294 -5.93 3.15 19.02
CA ASP A 294 -6.26 4.57 19.22
C ASP A 294 -7.71 4.88 18.78
N VAL A 295 -8.12 4.42 17.59
CA VAL A 295 -9.50 4.61 17.11
C VAL A 295 -10.51 3.83 17.96
N LEU A 296 -10.20 2.59 18.36
CA LEU A 296 -11.09 1.79 19.21
C LEU A 296 -11.26 2.40 20.61
N GLU A 297 -10.20 2.90 21.22
CA GLU A 297 -10.23 3.63 22.49
C GLU A 297 -11.10 4.88 22.37
N LEU A 298 -10.91 5.66 21.29
CA LEU A 298 -11.73 6.82 20.99
C LEU A 298 -13.21 6.45 20.79
N MET A 299 -13.52 5.32 20.15
CA MET A 299 -14.91 4.87 19.98
C MET A 299 -15.53 4.35 21.28
N ALA A 300 -14.74 3.72 22.16
CA ALA A 300 -15.21 3.18 23.43
C ALA A 300 -15.61 4.28 24.43
N GLY A 301 -14.93 5.42 24.39
CA GLY A 301 -15.25 6.56 25.24
C GLY A 301 -14.48 7.82 24.83
N PRO A 302 -15.00 8.61 23.88
CA PRO A 302 -14.42 9.88 23.44
C PRO A 302 -13.95 10.77 24.60
N GLU A 303 -14.77 10.92 25.64
CA GLU A 303 -14.53 11.78 26.80
C GLU A 303 -13.34 11.33 27.67
N LYS A 304 -12.95 10.06 27.56
CA LYS A 304 -11.80 9.47 28.28
C LYS A 304 -10.55 9.44 27.43
N HIS A 305 -10.67 9.70 26.13
CA HIS A 305 -9.56 9.68 25.21
C HIS A 305 -8.70 10.93 25.38
N TRP A 306 -7.39 10.81 25.20
CA TRP A 306 -6.42 11.88 25.45
C TRP A 306 -6.65 13.15 24.62
N THR A 307 -7.37 13.03 23.49
CA THR A 307 -7.69 14.17 22.62
C THR A 307 -8.88 15.00 23.10
N TRP A 308 -9.71 14.49 24.02
CA TRP A 308 -10.94 15.18 24.42
C TRP A 308 -10.65 16.54 25.04
N ALA A 309 -11.42 17.56 24.63
CA ALA A 309 -11.33 18.92 25.14
C ALA A 309 -9.95 19.61 25.01
N GLN A 310 -8.98 19.02 24.30
CA GLN A 310 -7.62 19.55 24.20
C GLN A 310 -7.54 20.90 23.46
N ARG A 311 -8.56 21.24 22.66
CA ARG A 311 -8.67 22.50 21.91
C ARG A 311 -9.98 23.23 22.21
N SER A 312 -10.66 22.88 23.30
CA SER A 312 -11.81 23.65 23.75
C SER A 312 -11.28 24.90 24.45
N GLU A 313 -11.47 26.07 23.85
CA GLU A 313 -11.33 27.32 24.60
C GLU A 313 -12.28 27.30 25.80
N GLU A 314 -11.79 27.75 26.96
CA GLU A 314 -12.49 27.80 28.26
C GLU A 314 -13.99 28.11 28.08
N GLY A 315 -14.83 27.07 28.18
CA GLY A 315 -16.29 27.18 28.25
C GLY A 315 -17.07 27.25 26.92
N ARG A 316 -16.46 27.11 25.75
CA ARG A 316 -17.19 27.28 24.46
C ARG A 316 -17.82 26.01 23.86
N TYR A 317 -17.34 24.82 24.23
CA TYR A 317 -17.77 23.56 23.59
C TYR A 317 -18.06 22.38 24.54
N CYS A 318 -17.38 22.32 25.67
CA CYS A 318 -17.67 21.33 26.72
C CYS A 318 -18.61 21.96 27.75
N GLY A 319 -19.92 21.97 27.48
CA GLY A 319 -20.92 22.21 28.51
C GLY A 319 -21.08 20.96 29.39
N GLU A 320 -21.30 21.17 30.69
CA GLU A 320 -21.60 20.12 31.69
C GLU A 320 -22.76 19.21 31.27
#